data_AF-A0A972YYG6-F1
#
_entry.id   AF-A0A972YYG6-F1
#
_cell.length_a   1.000
_cell.length_b   1.000
_cell.length_c   1.000
_cell.angle_alpha   90.00
_cell.angle_beta   90.00
_cell.angle_gamma   90.00
#
_symmetry.space_group_name_H-M   'P 1'
#
loop_
_entity.id
_entity.type
_entity.pdbx_description
1 polymer ?
#
loop_
_entity_poly.entity_id
_entity_poly.type
_entity_poly.pdbx_seq_one_letter_code
_entity_poly.pdbx_strand_id
1 'polypeptide(L)'
;MRLLLILSMFASSVFASKFDIDTYSTSIEFAQVTHVVATQRSSGNWCFDTSIRHNDQGWEHYADRWEVLDLAGNQLGYRSLGHPHDNEQPFTRSRCKIKIPAEISKVVVRAKCNKHGFGGKPIVVDLTISKGEGYLVSRKN
;
A
#
# COMPACT_ATOMS: atom_id res chain seq x y z
N MET A 1 -26.92 -52.25 -18.63
CA MET A 1 -26.25 -51.88 -17.36
C MET A 1 -25.79 -50.43 -17.49
N ARG A 2 -26.49 -49.49 -16.84
CA ARG A 2 -26.17 -48.04 -16.92
C ARG A 2 -25.13 -47.72 -15.83
N LEU A 3 -23.93 -47.31 -16.24
CA LEU A 3 -22.87 -46.90 -15.33
C LEU A 3 -22.89 -45.36 -15.22
N LEU A 4 -23.34 -44.82 -14.07
CA LEU A 4 -23.25 -43.39 -13.77
C LEU A 4 -21.87 -43.10 -13.16
N LEU A 5 -21.07 -42.29 -13.85
CA LEU A 5 -19.85 -41.68 -13.31
C LEU A 5 -20.23 -40.40 -12.55
N ILE A 6 -20.17 -40.46 -11.22
CA ILE A 6 -20.31 -39.29 -10.36
C ILE A 6 -18.94 -38.61 -10.29
N LEU A 7 -18.75 -37.56 -11.09
CA LEU A 7 -17.58 -36.69 -11.03
C LEU A 7 -17.70 -35.83 -9.76
N SER A 8 -17.04 -36.26 -8.68
CA SER A 8 -16.91 -35.48 -7.45
C SER A 8 -16.06 -34.24 -7.74
N MET A 9 -16.70 -33.08 -7.88
CA MET A 9 -15.99 -31.80 -7.87
C MET A 9 -15.64 -31.47 -6.42
N PHE A 10 -14.38 -31.69 -6.04
CA PHE A 10 -13.82 -31.10 -4.83
C PHE A 10 -13.68 -29.59 -5.07
N ALA A 11 -14.65 -28.81 -4.62
CA ALA A 11 -14.51 -27.37 -4.49
C ALA A 11 -13.45 -27.11 -3.39
N SER A 12 -12.22 -26.87 -3.81
CA SER A 12 -11.15 -26.46 -2.90
C SER A 12 -11.41 -25.02 -2.49
N SER A 13 -12.00 -24.82 -1.32
CA SER A 13 -12.16 -23.50 -0.71
C SER A 13 -10.77 -22.97 -0.37
N VAL A 14 -10.20 -22.11 -1.23
CA VAL A 14 -9.00 -21.35 -0.88
C VAL A 14 -9.41 -20.37 0.21
N PHE A 15 -9.04 -20.65 1.47
CA PHE A 15 -9.10 -19.65 2.52
C PHE A 15 -8.06 -18.58 2.19
N ALA A 16 -8.51 -17.45 1.64
CA ALA A 16 -7.66 -16.28 1.49
C ALA A 16 -7.25 -15.79 2.88
N SER A 17 -5.98 -15.99 3.25
CA SER A 17 -5.43 -15.42 4.47
C SER A 17 -5.54 -13.89 4.39
N LYS A 18 -6.20 -13.27 5.38
CA LYS A 18 -6.27 -11.82 5.50
C LYS A 18 -4.85 -11.26 5.52
N PHE A 19 -4.58 -10.26 4.68
CA PHE A 19 -3.29 -9.58 4.64
C PHE A 19 -2.98 -8.97 6.02
N ASP A 20 -1.82 -9.33 6.59
CA ASP A 20 -1.40 -8.87 7.91
C ASP A 20 -0.91 -7.43 7.82
N ILE A 21 -1.67 -6.52 8.42
CA ILE A 21 -1.41 -5.08 8.49
C ILE A 21 -0.97 -4.63 9.89
N ASP A 22 -1.07 -5.51 10.88
CA ASP A 22 -0.87 -5.20 12.30
C ASP A 22 0.55 -5.58 12.75
N THR A 23 1.22 -6.48 12.03
CA THR A 23 2.63 -6.82 12.28
C THR A 23 3.56 -5.84 11.57
N TYR A 24 4.02 -4.82 12.30
CA TYR A 24 5.03 -3.87 11.84
C TYR A 24 5.97 -3.43 12.98
N SER A 25 7.12 -2.87 12.61
CA SER A 25 8.05 -2.20 13.51
C SER A 25 7.86 -0.69 13.47
N THR A 26 7.89 -0.05 14.64
CA THR A 26 7.90 1.42 14.78
C THR A 26 9.31 2.01 14.66
N SER A 27 10.34 1.18 14.56
CA SER A 27 11.72 1.64 14.37
C SER A 27 11.91 2.29 13.01
N ILE A 28 12.61 3.43 12.98
CA ILE A 28 12.96 4.14 11.73
C ILE A 28 14.04 3.42 10.91
N GLU A 29 14.58 2.28 11.38
CA GLU A 29 15.35 1.32 10.57
C GLU A 29 14.48 0.60 9.51
N PHE A 30 13.16 0.72 9.62
CA PHE A 30 12.20 0.30 8.61
C PHE A 30 11.48 1.51 8.05
N ALA A 31 11.16 1.50 6.76
CA ALA A 31 10.54 2.65 6.11
C ALA A 31 9.09 2.83 6.59
N GLN A 32 8.84 3.94 7.27
CA GLN A 32 7.55 4.26 7.88
C GLN A 32 6.73 5.13 6.94
N VAL A 33 5.47 4.79 6.69
CA VAL A 33 4.54 5.75 6.07
C VAL A 33 3.98 6.63 7.18
N THR A 34 4.24 7.94 7.10
CA THR A 34 3.85 8.90 8.15
C THR A 34 2.61 9.71 7.78
N HIS A 35 2.37 9.92 6.48
CA HIS A 35 1.17 10.60 6.00
C HIS A 35 0.81 10.19 4.57
N VAL A 36 -0.49 10.20 4.25
CA VAL A 36 -0.98 9.96 2.88
C VAL A 36 -2.05 11.00 2.51
N VAL A 37 -1.91 11.63 1.36
CA VAL A 37 -3.00 12.37 0.72
C VAL A 37 -3.45 11.61 -0.52
N ALA A 38 -4.68 11.10 -0.48
CA ALA A 38 -5.31 10.42 -1.61
C ALA A 38 -6.26 11.40 -2.33
N THR A 39 -6.02 11.65 -3.61
CA THR A 39 -6.88 12.51 -4.43
C THR A 39 -7.45 11.74 -5.61
N GLN A 40 -8.76 11.63 -5.69
CA GLN A 40 -9.44 11.15 -6.90
C GLN A 40 -9.56 12.31 -7.89
N ARG A 41 -9.04 12.12 -9.10
CA ARG A 41 -9.17 13.08 -10.22
C ARG A 41 -10.50 12.87 -10.94
N SER A 42 -10.96 13.87 -11.69
CA SER A 42 -12.18 13.77 -12.53
C SER A 42 -12.16 12.60 -13.51
N SER A 43 -10.98 12.14 -13.94
CA SER A 43 -10.81 10.91 -14.74
C SER A 43 -11.15 9.59 -14.00
N GLY A 44 -11.50 9.65 -12.72
CA GLY A 44 -11.71 8.49 -11.84
C GLY A 44 -10.44 7.89 -11.24
N ASN A 45 -9.26 8.18 -11.81
CA ASN A 45 -7.98 7.70 -11.30
C ASN A 45 -7.55 8.42 -10.01
N TRP A 46 -6.78 7.71 -9.19
CA TRP A 46 -6.24 8.22 -7.95
C TRP A 46 -4.79 8.71 -8.10
N CYS A 47 -4.48 9.74 -7.33
CA CYS A 47 -3.13 10.18 -6.99
C CYS A 47 -2.91 10.00 -5.49
N PHE A 48 -1.74 9.50 -5.11
CA PHE A 48 -1.33 9.36 -3.73
C PHE A 48 -0.05 10.15 -3.53
N ASP A 49 -0.07 11.13 -2.63
CA ASP A 49 1.11 11.80 -2.10
C ASP A 49 1.47 11.10 -0.78
N THR A 50 2.59 10.38 -0.76
CA THR A 50 2.97 9.56 0.40
C THR A 50 4.21 10.14 1.06
N SER A 51 4.08 10.47 2.34
CA SER A 51 5.18 10.91 3.21
C SER A 51 5.81 9.71 3.90
N ILE A 52 7.13 9.63 3.84
CA ILE A 52 7.92 8.51 4.38
C ILE A 52 8.97 9.06 5.34
N ARG A 53 9.19 8.32 6.43
CA ARG A 53 10.29 8.52 7.37
C ARG A 53 11.13 7.24 7.40
N HIS A 54 12.42 7.38 7.17
CA HIS A 54 13.40 6.30 7.31
C HIS A 54 14.73 6.87 7.80
N ASN A 55 15.53 6.04 8.47
CA ASN A 55 16.92 6.34 8.81
C ASN A 55 17.81 5.91 7.63
N ASP A 56 17.76 6.66 6.53
CA ASP A 56 18.63 6.40 5.38
C ASP A 56 20.11 6.51 5.81
N GLN A 57 20.94 5.58 5.33
CA GLN A 57 22.38 5.51 5.58
C GLN A 57 23.11 5.33 4.23
N GLY A 58 22.83 6.25 3.30
CA GLY A 58 23.27 6.15 1.91
C GLY A 58 22.67 4.95 1.16
N TRP A 59 23.35 4.53 0.09
CA TRP A 59 22.84 3.54 -0.88
C TRP A 59 22.67 2.12 -0.30
N GLU A 60 23.36 1.81 0.79
CA GLU A 60 23.31 0.49 1.42
C GLU A 60 22.04 0.27 2.25
N HIS A 61 21.41 1.35 2.73
CA HIS A 61 20.21 1.25 3.54
C HIS A 61 19.33 2.50 3.38
N TYR A 62 18.33 2.43 2.50
CA TYR A 62 17.40 3.53 2.28
C TYR A 62 16.00 3.05 1.88
N ALA A 63 15.02 3.93 2.04
CA ALA A 63 13.67 3.72 1.53
C ALA A 63 13.65 3.72 0.00
N ASP A 64 13.38 2.58 -0.64
CA ASP A 64 13.52 2.38 -2.08
C ASP A 64 12.18 2.27 -2.83
N ARG A 65 11.06 2.13 -2.11
CA ARG A 65 9.72 2.04 -2.70
C ARG A 65 8.62 2.36 -1.69
N TRP A 66 7.47 2.80 -2.19
CA TRP A 66 6.18 2.61 -1.52
C TRP A 66 5.12 2.09 -2.49
N GLU A 67 4.08 1.48 -1.95
CA GLU A 67 3.00 0.87 -2.73
C GLU A 67 1.62 1.06 -2.10
N VAL A 68 0.60 0.89 -2.94
CA VAL A 68 -0.83 0.88 -2.58
C VAL A 68 -1.37 -0.51 -2.84
N LEU A 69 -1.93 -1.13 -1.82
CA LEU A 69 -2.53 -2.46 -1.86
C LEU A 69 -4.02 -2.40 -1.53
N ASP A 70 -4.77 -3.40 -1.98
CA ASP A 70 -6.06 -3.72 -1.37
C ASP A 70 -5.88 -4.49 -0.04
N LEU A 71 -6.98 -4.77 0.66
CA LEU A 71 -6.97 -5.52 1.92
C LEU A 71 -6.70 -7.04 1.75
N ALA A 72 -6.67 -7.53 0.52
CA ALA A 72 -6.24 -8.89 0.20
C ALA A 72 -4.74 -8.96 -0.11
N GLY A 73 -4.04 -7.83 -0.16
CA GLY A 73 -2.62 -7.72 -0.47
C GLY A 73 -2.30 -7.59 -1.96
N ASN A 74 -3.30 -7.41 -2.83
CA ASN A 74 -3.05 -7.19 -4.27
C ASN A 74 -2.51 -5.78 -4.51
N GLN A 75 -1.46 -5.67 -5.32
CA GLN A 75 -0.83 -4.38 -5.62
C GLN A 75 -1.64 -3.59 -6.65
N LEU A 76 -2.16 -2.44 -6.24
CA LEU A 76 -2.91 -1.50 -7.09
C LEU A 76 -2.00 -0.47 -7.77
N GLY A 77 -0.86 -0.16 -7.14
CA GLY A 77 0.15 0.73 -7.70
C GLY A 77 1.36 0.86 -6.79
N TYR A 78 2.45 1.40 -7.33
CA TYR A 78 3.68 1.64 -6.57
C TYR A 78 4.46 2.84 -7.11
N ARG A 79 5.45 3.26 -6.34
CA ARG A 79 6.48 4.22 -6.75
C ARG A 79 7.84 3.77 -6.24
N SER A 80 8.78 3.62 -7.17
CA SER A 80 10.21 3.50 -6.84
C SER A 80 10.77 4.84 -6.36
N LEU A 81 11.68 4.76 -5.41
CA LEU A 81 12.46 5.87 -4.86
C LEU A 81 13.93 5.62 -5.26
N GLY A 82 14.47 6.53 -6.07
CA GLY A 82 15.70 6.27 -6.83
C GLY A 82 16.99 6.63 -6.11
N HIS A 83 16.92 7.22 -4.92
CA HIS A 83 18.09 7.67 -4.18
C HIS A 83 17.81 7.73 -2.67
N PRO A 84 18.85 7.71 -1.83
CA PRO A 84 18.75 8.03 -0.42
C PRO A 84 18.31 9.48 -0.17
N HIS A 85 17.64 9.70 0.95
CA HIS A 85 17.07 10.95 1.43
C HIS A 85 17.61 11.30 2.84
N ASP A 86 18.89 11.09 3.11
CA ASP A 86 19.53 11.29 4.42
C ASP A 86 19.27 12.70 4.99
N ASN A 87 19.21 13.71 4.12
CA ASN A 87 19.05 15.13 4.47
C ASN A 87 17.63 15.68 4.23
N GLU A 88 16.67 14.82 3.86
CA GLU A 88 15.28 15.20 3.56
C GLU A 88 14.34 14.22 4.26
N GLN A 89 14.06 14.43 5.55
CA GLN A 89 13.19 13.53 6.32
C GLN A 89 12.19 14.31 7.20
N PRO A 90 10.90 13.93 7.19
CA PRO A 90 10.27 13.03 6.23
C PRO A 90 10.26 13.63 4.82
N PHE A 91 10.24 12.80 3.79
CA PHE A 91 10.08 13.23 2.41
C PHE A 91 8.75 12.75 1.83
N THR A 92 8.20 13.50 0.87
CA THR A 92 6.93 13.15 0.21
C THR A 92 7.14 12.92 -1.26
N ARG A 93 6.58 11.83 -1.78
CA ARG A 93 6.64 11.49 -3.19
C ARG A 93 5.28 10.99 -3.68
N SER A 94 4.81 11.54 -4.79
CA SER A 94 3.50 11.27 -5.41
C SER A 94 3.50 10.18 -6.47
N ARG A 95 2.41 9.41 -6.59
CA ARG A 95 2.11 8.58 -7.78
C ARG A 95 0.66 8.79 -8.19
N CYS A 96 0.45 9.10 -9.47
CA CYS A 96 -0.86 9.28 -10.08
C CYS A 96 -1.19 8.14 -11.05
N LYS A 97 -2.43 8.16 -11.54
CA LYS A 97 -2.98 7.17 -12.49
C LYS A 97 -3.09 5.78 -11.88
N ILE A 98 -3.26 5.70 -10.55
CA ILE A 98 -3.58 4.45 -9.86
C ILE A 98 -5.07 4.20 -10.06
N LYS A 99 -5.40 3.07 -10.69
CA LYS A 99 -6.78 2.63 -10.86
C LYS A 99 -7.17 1.82 -9.63
N ILE A 100 -8.22 2.26 -8.95
CA ILE A 100 -8.79 1.56 -7.80
C ILE A 100 -10.23 1.20 -8.20
N PRO A 101 -10.57 -0.10 -8.26
CA PRO A 101 -11.94 -0.56 -8.48
C PRO A 101 -12.92 0.08 -7.50
N ALA A 102 -14.15 0.35 -7.94
CA ALA A 102 -15.13 1.11 -7.16
C ALA A 102 -15.60 0.38 -5.90
N GLU A 103 -15.48 -0.95 -5.89
CA GLU A 103 -15.76 -1.82 -4.75
C GLU A 103 -14.72 -1.73 -3.62
N ILE A 104 -13.53 -1.17 -3.88
CA ILE A 104 -12.47 -1.01 -2.89
C ILE A 104 -12.69 0.30 -2.13
N SER A 105 -13.16 0.18 -0.89
CA SER A 105 -13.33 1.32 0.02
C SER A 105 -12.07 1.63 0.84
N LYS A 106 -11.20 0.64 1.06
CA LYS A 106 -9.98 0.77 1.88
C LYS A 106 -8.77 0.25 1.14
N VAL A 107 -7.67 0.99 1.25
CA VAL A 107 -6.37 0.58 0.73
C VAL A 107 -5.31 0.68 1.82
N VAL A 108 -4.24 -0.08 1.65
CA VAL A 108 -3.06 -0.03 2.51
C VAL A 108 -1.94 0.68 1.75
N VAL A 109 -1.33 1.69 2.35
CA VAL A 109 -0.12 2.32 1.86
C VAL A 109 1.04 1.93 2.76
N ARG A 110 2.07 1.31 2.18
CA ARG A 110 3.26 0.85 2.92
C ARG A 110 4.54 1.20 2.17
N ALA A 111 5.62 1.37 2.92
CA ALA A 111 6.95 1.66 2.38
C ALA A 111 7.91 0.49 2.62
N LYS A 112 8.93 0.42 1.76
CA LYS A 112 9.98 -0.59 1.74
C LYS A 112 11.33 0.10 1.84
N CYS A 113 12.24 -0.49 2.61
CA CYS A 113 13.67 -0.22 2.44
C CYS A 113 14.37 -1.39 1.74
N ASN A 114 15.50 -1.10 1.09
CA ASN A 114 16.28 -2.08 0.34
C ASN A 114 16.88 -3.20 1.22
N LYS A 115 17.03 -2.97 2.54
CA LYS A 115 17.61 -3.91 3.49
C LYS A 115 16.60 -4.79 4.22
N HIS A 116 15.51 -4.20 4.71
CA HIS A 116 14.56 -4.87 5.61
C HIS A 116 13.17 -5.13 5.00
N GLY A 117 12.96 -4.80 3.73
CA GLY A 117 11.66 -5.03 3.08
C GLY A 117 10.57 -4.11 3.65
N PHE A 118 9.35 -4.65 3.75
CA PHE A 118 8.13 -3.95 4.20
C PHE A 118 7.87 -4.10 5.71
N GLY A 119 8.87 -3.81 6.54
CA GLY A 119 8.72 -3.98 8.00
C GLY A 119 8.23 -2.74 8.75
N GLY A 120 8.00 -1.61 8.08
CA GLY A 120 7.57 -0.36 8.74
C GLY A 120 6.06 -0.19 8.80
N LYS A 121 5.59 0.75 9.63
CA LYS A 121 4.16 1.02 9.85
C LYS A 121 3.48 1.42 8.53
N PRO A 122 2.43 0.69 8.11
CA PRO A 122 1.57 1.08 7.00
C PRO A 122 0.50 2.08 7.48
N ILE A 123 -0.16 2.75 6.52
CA ILE A 123 -1.39 3.51 6.76
C ILE A 123 -2.54 2.88 5.99
N VAL A 124 -3.64 2.61 6.67
CA VAL A 124 -4.90 2.20 6.05
C VAL A 124 -5.69 3.46 5.71
N VAL A 125 -5.97 3.67 4.43
CA VAL A 125 -6.74 4.81 3.93
C VAL A 125 -8.15 4.34 3.58
N ASP A 126 -9.15 4.83 4.31
CA ASP A 126 -10.55 4.69 3.92
C ASP A 126 -10.90 5.79 2.91
N LEU A 127 -11.06 5.39 1.65
CA LEU A 127 -11.35 6.26 0.51
C LEU A 127 -12.76 6.86 0.57
N THR A 128 -13.62 6.44 1.50
CA THR A 128 -15.00 6.93 1.60
C THR A 128 -15.14 8.14 2.52
N ILE A 129 -14.17 8.37 3.42
CA ILE A 129 -14.16 9.47 4.38
C ILE A 129 -13.01 10.44 4.11
N SER A 130 -13.24 11.74 4.33
CA SER A 130 -12.30 12.80 3.92
C SER A 130 -11.00 12.86 4.72
N LYS A 131 -10.94 12.23 5.91
CA LYS A 131 -9.75 12.18 6.76
C LYS A 131 -9.81 11.00 7.74
N GLY A 132 -8.64 10.54 8.16
CA GLY A 132 -8.45 9.59 9.26
C GLY A 132 -7.07 9.75 9.89
N GLU A 133 -6.65 8.79 10.71
CA GLU A 133 -5.32 8.82 11.32
C GLU A 133 -4.24 8.74 10.25
N GLY A 134 -3.45 9.81 10.09
CA GLY A 134 -2.34 9.85 9.15
C GLY A 134 -2.74 9.95 7.68
N TYR A 135 -3.99 10.28 7.34
CA TYR A 135 -4.36 10.49 5.94
C TYR A 135 -5.49 11.50 5.70
N LEU A 136 -5.52 12.01 4.47
CA LEU A 136 -6.59 12.82 3.89
C LEU A 136 -7.07 12.21 2.57
N VAL A 137 -8.37 12.38 2.28
CA VAL A 137 -8.99 11.98 1.01
C VAL A 137 -9.74 13.16 0.42
N SER A 138 -9.44 13.46 -0.85
CA SER A 138 -10.13 14.50 -1.61
C SER A 138 -10.65 13.92 -2.93
N ARG A 139 -11.86 14.31 -3.33
CA ARG A 139 -12.40 14.04 -4.65
C ARG A 139 -12.53 15.36 -5.39
N LYS A 140 -11.81 15.49 -6.50
CA LYS A 140 -11.97 16.63 -7.40
C LYS A 140 -13.13 16.30 -8.35
N ASN A 141 -14.27 16.92 -8.10
CA ASN A 141 -15.40 16.95 -9.02
C ASN A 141 -14.97 17.50 -10.38
#